data_AF-A0A533XWR4-F1
#
_entry.id   AF-A0A533XWR4-F1
#
_cell.length_a   1.000
_cell.length_b   1.000
_cell.length_c   1.000
_cell.angle_alpha   90.00
_cell.angle_beta   90.00
_cell.angle_gamma   90.00
#
_symmetry.space_group_name_H-M   'P 1'
#
loop_
_entity.id
_entity.type
_entity.pdbx_description
1 polymer ?
#
loop_
_entity_poly.entity_id
_entity_poly.type
_entity_poly.pdbx_seq_one_letter_code
_entity_poly.pdbx_strand_id
1 'polypeptide(L)'
;MKPSHVVIIGGGFGGLTAAQCLRRANVEIVLIDRTNHHLFQPLLYQVATAALSPADIASPFRSILRGQRNVRVVMGEVIAVDRERR
;
A
#
# COMPACT_ATOMS: atom_id res chain seq x y z
N MET A 1 20.95 -1.06 16.75
CA MET A 1 21.16 -0.92 15.28
C MET A 1 20.07 -0.02 14.72
N LYS A 2 20.41 0.91 13.82
CA LYS A 2 19.43 1.75 13.13
C LYS A 2 18.52 0.86 12.27
N PRO A 3 17.19 1.06 12.30
CA PRO A 3 16.28 0.26 11.48
C PRO A 3 16.56 0.45 9.99
N SER A 4 16.46 -0.62 9.21
CA SER A 4 16.60 -0.55 7.75
C SER A 4 15.39 0.17 7.16
N HIS A 5 15.60 1.00 6.14
CA HIS A 5 14.51 1.63 5.39
C HIS A 5 14.04 0.70 4.27
N VAL A 6 12.74 0.45 4.20
CA VAL A 6 12.09 -0.39 3.20
C VAL A 6 11.09 0.47 2.42
N VAL A 7 11.25 0.53 1.10
CA VAL A 7 10.28 1.18 0.21
C VAL A 7 9.47 0.08 -0.48
N ILE A 8 8.15 0.17 -0.39
CA ILE A 8 7.20 -0.70 -1.09
C ILE A 8 6.51 0.15 -2.16
N ILE A 9 6.62 -0.27 -3.42
CA ILE A 9 6.02 0.44 -4.56
C ILE A 9 4.77 -0.33 -5.00
N GLY A 10 3.62 0.31 -4.87
CA GLY A 10 2.29 -0.25 -5.12
C GLY A 10 1.66 -0.86 -3.86
N GLY A 11 0.45 -0.42 -3.52
CA GLY A 11 -0.42 -0.89 -2.43
C GLY A 11 -1.54 -1.82 -2.90
N GLY A 12 -1.33 -2.54 -4.00
CA GLY A 12 -2.16 -3.68 -4.38
C GLY A 12 -2.04 -4.84 -3.36
N PHE A 13 -2.52 -6.03 -3.73
CA PHE A 13 -2.47 -7.20 -2.84
C PHE A 13 -1.06 -7.50 -2.30
N GLY A 14 -0.07 -7.52 -3.19
CA GLY A 14 1.31 -7.84 -2.83
C GLY A 14 1.91 -6.82 -1.86
N GLY A 15 1.89 -5.53 -2.22
CA GLY A 15 2.54 -4.51 -1.41
C GLY A 15 1.85 -4.24 -0.07
N LEU A 16 0.52 -4.29 -0.02
CA LEU A 16 -0.21 -4.19 1.24
C LEU A 16 0.11 -5.38 2.16
N THR A 17 0.08 -6.61 1.62
CA THR A 17 0.41 -7.81 2.40
C THR A 17 1.85 -7.77 2.89
N ALA A 18 2.80 -7.37 2.03
CA ALA A 18 4.20 -7.21 2.41
C ALA A 18 4.37 -6.21 3.56
N ALA A 19 3.70 -5.05 3.49
CA ALA A 19 3.71 -4.06 4.57
C ALA A 19 3.18 -4.66 5.87
N GLN A 20 2.05 -5.37 5.84
CA GLN A 20 1.44 -6.01 7.01
C GLN A 20 2.33 -7.10 7.61
N CYS A 21 2.97 -7.93 6.79
CA CYS A 21 3.90 -8.98 7.24
C CYS A 21 5.13 -8.39 7.96
N LEU A 22 5.60 -7.21 7.53
CA LEU A 22 6.75 -6.52 8.12
C LEU A 22 6.40 -5.69 9.37
N ARG A 23 5.17 -5.78 9.90
CA ARG A 23 4.70 -5.00 11.06
C ARG A 23 5.57 -5.12 12.31
N ARG A 24 6.21 -6.28 12.53
CA ARG A 24 7.05 -6.56 13.71
C ARG A 24 8.55 -6.54 13.39
N ALA A 25 8.93 -6.33 12.14
CA ALA A 25 10.33 -6.25 11.74
C ALA A 25 10.93 -4.91 12.18
N ASN A 26 12.22 -4.91 12.52
CA ASN A 26 12.97 -3.69 12.88
C ASN A 26 13.33 -2.87 11.63
N VAL A 27 12.32 -2.37 10.94
CA VAL A 27 12.42 -1.61 9.69
C VAL A 27 11.44 -0.43 9.69
N GLU A 28 11.79 0.65 8.99
CA GLU A 28 10.88 1.74 8.68
C GLU A 28 10.37 1.59 7.24
N ILE A 29 9.05 1.55 7.06
CA ILE A 29 8.41 1.27 5.77
C ILE A 29 7.81 2.54 5.18
N VAL A 30 8.09 2.79 3.90
CA VAL A 30 7.37 3.76 3.08
C VAL A 30 6.62 2.99 1.98
N LEU A 31 5.29 2.97 2.06
CA LEU A 31 4.42 2.44 1.01
C LEU A 31 4.04 3.59 0.07
N ILE A 32 4.40 3.49 -1.21
CA ILE A 32 4.07 4.48 -2.23
C ILE A 32 3.02 3.88 -3.17
N ASP A 33 1.89 4.55 -3.35
CA ASP A 33 0.89 4.17 -4.35
C ASP A 33 0.26 5.41 -4.99
N ARG A 34 -0.18 5.29 -6.25
CA ARG A 34 -0.86 6.36 -6.99
C ARG A 34 -2.22 6.74 -6.39
N THR A 35 -2.84 5.87 -5.60
CA THR A 35 -4.07 6.14 -4.86
C THR A 35 -3.85 6.05 -3.34
N ASN A 36 -4.84 6.51 -2.58
CA ASN A 36 -4.83 6.46 -1.12
C ASN A 36 -5.53 5.23 -0.53
N HIS A 37 -5.92 4.25 -1.37
CA HIS A 37 -6.73 3.11 -0.96
C HIS A 37 -6.27 1.81 -1.63
N HIS A 38 -6.44 0.72 -0.91
CA HIS A 38 -6.38 -0.61 -1.49
C HIS A 38 -7.66 -0.88 -2.27
N LEU A 39 -7.52 -1.34 -3.51
CA LEU A 39 -8.63 -1.74 -4.37
C LEU A 39 -8.72 -3.26 -4.43
N PHE A 40 -9.86 -3.81 -4.03
CA PHE A 40 -10.15 -5.23 -4.19
C PHE A 40 -10.58 -5.53 -5.63
N GLN A 41 -9.58 -5.55 -6.52
CA GLN A 41 -9.74 -5.72 -7.97
C GLN A 41 -10.64 -6.90 -8.41
N PRO A 42 -10.68 -8.06 -7.71
CA PRO A 42 -11.54 -9.17 -8.10
C PRO A 42 -13.03 -8.83 -8.23
N LEU A 43 -13.55 -7.79 -7.56
CA LEU A 43 -14.96 -7.39 -7.62
C LEU A 43 -15.21 -6.17 -8.54
N LEU A 44 -14.23 -5.75 -9.33
CA LEU A 44 -14.41 -4.64 -10.28
C LEU A 44 -15.55 -4.87 -11.26
N TYR A 45 -15.81 -6.13 -11.64
CA TYR A 45 -16.92 -6.46 -12.52
C TYR A 45 -18.27 -6.13 -11.88
N GLN A 46 -18.42 -6.29 -10.56
CA GLN A 46 -19.67 -5.96 -9.85
C GLN A 46 -19.90 -4.45 -9.80
N VAL A 47 -18.83 -3.66 -9.73
CA VAL A 47 -18.93 -2.20 -9.89
C VAL A 47 -19.32 -1.84 -11.31
N ALA A 48 -18.70 -2.47 -12.32
CA ALA A 48 -19.02 -2.22 -13.73
C ALA A 48 -20.48 -2.56 -14.08
N THR A 49 -21.08 -3.56 -13.42
CA THR A 49 -22.49 -3.94 -13.58
C THR A 49 -23.43 -3.23 -12.61
N ALA A 50 -22.96 -2.18 -11.90
CA ALA A 50 -23.73 -1.44 -10.90
C ALA A 50 -24.30 -2.28 -9.73
N ALA A 51 -23.75 -3.48 -9.50
CA ALA A 51 -24.11 -4.33 -8.37
C ALA A 51 -23.43 -3.90 -7.06
N LEU A 52 -22.30 -3.20 -7.15
CA LEU A 52 -21.57 -2.62 -6.01
C LEU A 52 -21.18 -1.16 -6.29
N SER A 53 -21.06 -0.37 -5.21
CA SER A 53 -20.42 0.94 -5.25
C SER A 53 -18.90 0.79 -5.29
N PRO A 54 -18.14 1.68 -5.95
CA PRO A 54 -16.69 1.71 -5.85
C PRO A 54 -16.18 1.76 -4.39
N ALA A 55 -16.94 2.42 -3.50
CA ALA A 55 -16.58 2.53 -2.08
C ALA A 55 -16.63 1.17 -1.35
N ASP A 56 -17.43 0.21 -1.83
CA ASP A 56 -17.53 -1.13 -1.24
C ASP A 56 -16.26 -1.96 -1.46
N ILE A 57 -15.46 -1.61 -2.49
CA ILE A 57 -14.25 -2.34 -2.87
C ILE A 57 -12.96 -1.53 -2.70
N ALA A 58 -13.05 -0.29 -2.19
CA ALA A 58 -11.94 0.63 -2.01
C ALA A 58 -11.74 0.97 -0.53
N SER A 59 -10.72 0.38 0.09
CA SER A 59 -10.42 0.57 1.52
C SER A 59 -9.22 1.51 1.72
N PRO A 60 -9.36 2.65 2.43
CA PRO A 60 -8.25 3.59 2.64
C PRO A 60 -7.06 2.93 3.36
N PHE A 61 -5.84 3.11 2.83
CA PHE A 61 -4.64 2.53 3.44
C PHE A 61 -4.45 2.98 4.88
N ARG A 62 -4.78 4.25 5.18
CA ARG A 62 -4.69 4.82 6.54
C ARG A 62 -5.53 4.06 7.55
N SER A 63 -6.66 3.49 7.12
CA SER A 63 -7.58 2.75 7.97
C SER A 63 -7.05 1.34 8.19
N ILE A 64 -6.62 0.67 7.11
CA ILE A 64 -6.06 -0.69 7.14
C ILE A 64 -4.79 -0.74 8.00
N LEU A 65 -3.91 0.25 7.85
CA LEU A 65 -2.60 0.30 8.50
C LEU A 65 -2.57 1.09 9.81
N ARG A 66 -3.74 1.54 10.32
CA ARG A 66 -3.85 2.43 11.50
C ARG A 66 -3.09 1.92 12.74
N GLY A 67 -3.05 0.61 12.94
CA GLY A 67 -2.39 -0.02 14.09
C GLY A 67 -0.91 -0.34 13.90
N GLN A 68 -0.35 -0.06 12.72
CA GLN A 68 1.03 -0.37 12.37
C GLN A 68 1.89 0.88 12.47
N ARG A 69 2.81 0.91 13.44
CA ARG A 69 3.63 2.10 13.75
C ARG A 69 4.80 2.32 12.80
N ASN A 70 5.27 1.25 12.15
CA ASN A 70 6.47 1.27 11.32
C ASN A 70 6.18 1.47 9.83
N VAL A 71 4.99 1.96 9.46
CA VAL A 71 4.62 2.22 8.06
C VAL A 71 4.09 3.62 7.89
N ARG A 72 4.59 4.29 6.85
CA ARG A 72 4.06 5.54 6.32
C ARG A 72 3.56 5.30 4.90
N VAL A 73 2.39 5.84 4.57
CA VAL A 73 1.85 5.81 3.21
C VAL A 73 2.12 7.15 2.55
N VAL A 74 2.62 7.12 1.32
CA VAL A 74 2.81 8.30 0.46
C VAL A 74 1.98 8.07 -0.79
N MET A 75 1.06 8.98 -1.07
CA MET A 75 0.34 8.97 -2.34
C MET A 75 1.23 9.63 -3.40
N GLY A 76 1.66 8.87 -4.39
CA GLY A 76 2.56 9.32 -5.44
C GLY A 76 2.82 8.22 -6.46
N GLU A 77 3.30 8.62 -7.64
CA GLU A 77 3.69 7.70 -8.69
C GLU A 77 5.21 7.59 -8.75
N VAL A 78 5.73 6.37 -8.64
CA VAL A 78 7.15 6.11 -8.82
C VAL A 78 7.43 6.02 -10.32
N ILE A 79 8.24 6.95 -10.83
CA ILE A 79 8.56 7.05 -12.26
C ILE A 79 9.91 6.40 -12.61
N ALA A 80 10.82 6.28 -11.64
CA ALA A 80 12.16 5.75 -11.84
C ALA A 80 12.73 5.22 -10.51
N VAL A 81 13.68 4.29 -10.61
CA VAL A 81 14.49 3.81 -9.49
C VAL A 81 15.96 3.92 -9.90
N ASP A 82 16.69 4.79 -9.24
CA ASP A 82 18.14 4.91 -9.38
C ASP A 82 18.82 3.94 -8.40
N ARG A 83 19.57 2.98 -8.91
CA ARG A 83 20.24 1.95 -8.11
C ARG A 83 21.64 2.34 -7.64
N GLU A 84 22.25 3.31 -8.32
CA GLU A 84 23.59 3.83 -7.99
C GLU A 84 23.51 4.80 -6.80
N ARG A 85 22.36 5.46 -6.63
CA ARG A 85 22.06 6.34 -5.49
C ARG A 85 21.08 5.68 -4.54
N ARG A 86 21.59 4.78 -3.71
CA ARG A 86 20.80 4.10 -2.67
C ARG A 86 20.85 4.79 -1.32
#